data_AF-A0A182MKG4-F1
#
_entry.id   AF-A0A182MKG4-F1
#
_cell.length_a   1.000
_cell.length_b   1.000
_cell.length_c   1.000
_cell.angle_alpha   90.00
_cell.angle_beta   90.00
_cell.angle_gamma   90.00
#
_symmetry.space_group_name_H-M   'P 1'
#
loop_
_entity.id
_entity.type
_entity.pdbx_description
1 polymer ?
#
loop_
_entity_poly.entity_id
_entity_poly.type
_entity_poly.pdbx_seq_one_letter_code
_entity_poly.pdbx_strand_id
1 'polypeptide(L)'
;MKPKPELLGVTGTNKRPYCAIAVVSVVIGHIFPQHRSMPRFVIAFALSLLVLGVLVTFGFTAFIRTIIDHQVALRVGGQSFGWWSRPPVEPIIRIFVYNVTNADEFLNNGTKPILDELGPYVYV
;
A
#
# COMPACT_ATOMS: atom_id res chain seq x y z
N MET A 1 -68.32 48.28 4.33
CA MET A 1 -67.97 47.91 2.93
C MET A 1 -66.74 46.99 2.96
N LYS A 2 -66.84 45.83 2.31
CA LYS A 2 -65.80 44.77 2.09
C LYS A 2 -64.56 45.37 1.37
N PRO A 3 -63.32 44.79 1.36
CA PRO A 3 -63.10 43.34 1.39
C PRO A 3 -61.80 42.74 1.99
N LYS A 4 -61.83 41.40 2.11
CA LYS A 4 -60.67 40.50 2.20
C LYS A 4 -59.95 40.46 0.84
N PRO A 5 -58.60 40.42 0.85
CA PRO A 5 -57.84 39.59 -0.10
C PRO A 5 -56.91 38.65 0.69
N GLU A 6 -56.98 37.33 0.51
CA GLU A 6 -56.41 36.52 -0.57
C GLU A 6 -54.93 36.19 -0.33
N LEU A 7 -54.62 34.91 -0.58
CA LEU A 7 -53.49 34.12 -0.12
C LEU A 7 -52.15 34.61 -0.68
N LEU A 8 -51.11 34.66 0.17
CA LEU A 8 -49.73 34.83 -0.27
C LEU A 8 -48.88 33.65 0.21
N GLY A 9 -48.71 32.71 -0.73
CA GLY A 9 -47.48 31.95 -0.96
C GLY A 9 -46.87 31.22 0.23
N VAL A 10 -47.24 29.95 0.38
CA VAL A 10 -46.30 28.95 0.90
C VAL A 10 -45.25 28.74 -0.19
N THR A 11 -44.14 29.48 -0.12
CA THR A 11 -42.90 29.11 -0.80
C THR A 11 -41.86 28.83 0.27
N GLY A 12 -41.62 27.54 0.48
CA GLY A 12 -40.48 27.07 1.27
C GLY A 12 -39.20 27.63 0.67
N THR A 13 -38.47 28.41 1.45
CA THR A 13 -37.03 28.60 1.23
C THR A 13 -36.34 28.48 2.57
N ASN A 14 -35.67 27.34 2.70
CA ASN A 14 -34.58 26.97 3.59
C ASN A 14 -33.84 28.19 4.21
N LYS A 15 -34.34 28.68 5.34
CA LYS A 15 -33.61 29.63 6.19
C LYS A 15 -32.95 28.84 7.31
N ARG A 16 -31.69 28.42 7.08
CA ARG A 16 -30.56 28.45 8.05
C ARG A 16 -29.31 27.68 7.54
N PRO A 17 -28.57 28.15 6.52
CA PRO A 17 -27.21 27.67 6.29
C PRO A 17 -26.19 28.30 7.27
N TYR A 18 -26.56 29.38 7.97
CA TYR A 18 -25.62 30.10 8.85
C TYR A 18 -25.35 29.42 10.21
N CYS A 19 -26.24 28.53 10.68
CA CYS A 19 -26.00 27.77 11.92
C CYS A 19 -25.05 26.58 11.68
N ALA A 20 -25.21 25.87 10.55
CA ALA A 20 -24.36 24.73 10.21
C ALA A 20 -22.91 25.14 9.89
N ILE A 21 -22.73 26.27 9.18
CA ILE A 21 -21.40 26.84 8.89
C ILE A 21 -20.68 27.26 10.19
N ALA A 22 -21.41 27.79 11.18
CA ALA A 22 -20.83 28.15 12.47
C ALA A 22 -20.29 26.93 13.24
N VAL A 23 -20.99 25.79 13.17
CA VAL A 23 -20.56 24.54 13.83
C VAL A 23 -19.30 23.96 13.18
N VAL A 24 -19.21 24.02 11.84
CA VAL A 24 -18.04 23.51 11.09
C VAL A 24 -16.78 24.35 11.40
N SER A 25 -16.90 25.67 11.52
CA SER A 25 -15.78 26.54 11.89
C SER A 25 -15.26 26.30 13.32
N VAL A 26 -16.13 25.93 14.26
CA VAL A 26 -15.73 25.62 15.66
C VAL A 26 -14.96 24.30 15.73
N VAL A 27 -15.36 23.28 14.97
CA VAL A 27 -14.68 21.97 14.96
C VAL A 27 -13.32 22.05 14.24
N ILE A 28 -13.23 22.84 13.15
CA ILE A 28 -11.95 23.09 12.45
C ILE A 28 -10.97 23.87 13.34
N GLY A 29 -11.47 24.73 14.24
CA GLY A 29 -10.64 25.47 15.21
C GLY A 29 -9.95 24.61 16.27
N HIS A 30 -10.43 23.39 16.53
CA HIS A 30 -9.75 22.44 17.43
C HIS A 30 -8.73 21.54 16.71
N ILE A 31 -8.79 21.44 15.38
CA ILE A 31 -7.85 20.67 14.55
C ILE A 31 -6.75 21.57 13.97
N PHE A 32 -7.02 22.87 13.83
CA PHE A 32 -6.06 23.84 13.34
C PHE A 32 -5.96 25.02 14.32
N PRO A 33 -4.91 25.10 15.15
CA PRO A 33 -4.69 26.30 15.93
C PRO A 33 -4.33 27.40 14.94
N GLN A 34 -5.26 28.33 14.69
CA GLN A 34 -4.94 29.60 14.05
C GLN A 34 -4.10 30.42 15.05
N HIS A 35 -2.84 30.01 15.17
CA HIS A 35 -1.87 30.56 16.09
C HIS A 35 -1.62 32.02 15.68
N ARG A 36 -2.13 32.96 16.49
CA ARG A 36 -1.76 34.38 16.47
C ARG A 36 -0.25 34.47 16.25
N SER A 37 0.16 35.11 15.16
CA SER A 37 1.52 35.15 14.62
C SER A 37 2.60 35.27 15.70
N MET A 38 3.20 34.13 16.06
CA MET A 38 4.54 34.08 16.61
C MET A 38 5.36 33.29 15.59
N PRO A 39 5.79 33.93 14.48
CA PRO A 39 6.50 33.24 13.41
C PRO A 39 7.73 32.50 13.94
N ARG A 40 8.31 32.99 15.04
CA ARG A 40 9.42 32.37 15.77
C ARG A 40 9.09 30.97 16.31
N PHE A 41 7.91 30.74 16.89
CA PHE A 41 7.54 29.41 17.40
C PHE A 41 7.22 28.43 16.29
N VAL A 42 6.59 28.90 15.21
CA VAL A 42 6.30 28.07 14.03
C VAL A 42 7.60 27.64 13.34
N ILE A 43 8.56 28.56 13.20
CA ILE A 43 9.88 28.25 12.64
C ILE A 43 10.65 27.29 13.55
N ALA A 44 10.66 27.53 14.87
CA ALA A 44 11.34 26.64 15.82
C ALA A 44 10.74 25.22 15.80
N PHE A 45 9.41 25.11 15.74
CA PHE A 45 8.73 23.82 15.65
C PHE A 45 9.05 23.11 14.33
N ALA A 46 9.00 23.82 13.19
CA ALA A 46 9.36 23.26 11.89
C ALA A 46 10.81 22.77 11.84
N LEU A 47 11.76 23.53 12.39
CA LEU A 47 13.16 23.12 12.51
C LEU A 47 13.34 21.90 13.42
N SER A 48 12.61 21.84 14.54
CA SER A 48 12.65 20.69 15.44
C SER A 48 12.17 19.40 14.76
N LEU A 49 11.09 19.49 13.97
CA LEU A 49 10.57 18.35 13.20
C LEU A 49 11.51 17.94 12.07
N LEU A 50 12.18 18.89 11.42
CA LEU A 50 13.17 18.61 10.39
C LEU A 50 14.38 17.87 10.96
N VAL A 51 14.91 18.33 12.10
CA VAL A 51 16.02 17.67 12.80
C VAL A 51 15.61 16.28 13.28
N LEU A 52 14.42 16.15 13.87
CA LEU A 52 13.89 14.86 14.32
C LEU A 52 13.72 13.89 13.14
N GLY A 53 13.17 14.36 12.01
CA GLY A 53 13.00 13.56 10.81
C GLY A 53 14.34 13.03 10.29
N VAL A 54 15.36 13.88 10.22
CA VAL A 54 16.71 13.48 9.82
C VAL A 54 17.29 12.44 10.78
N LEU A 55 17.21 12.68 12.09
CA LEU A 55 17.69 11.72 13.10
C LEU A 55 17.00 10.37 13.01
N VAL A 56 15.68 10.36 12.80
CA VAL A 56 14.90 9.13 12.62
C VAL A 56 15.35 8.40 11.37
N THR A 57 15.52 9.06 10.23
CA THR A 57 15.97 8.39 8.99
C THR A 57 17.35 7.73 9.14
N PHE A 58 18.31 8.43 9.76
CA PHE A 58 19.65 7.89 10.00
C PHE A 58 19.62 6.75 11.02
N GLY A 59 18.94 6.92 12.16
CA GLY A 59 18.85 5.92 13.22
C GLY A 59 18.07 4.67 12.81
N PHE A 60 16.97 4.84 12.07
CA PHE A 60 16.12 3.76 11.60
C PHE A 60 16.87 2.81 10.67
N THR A 61 17.72 3.34 9.78
CA THR A 61 18.50 2.50 8.85
C THR A 61 19.46 1.58 9.59
N ALA A 62 20.17 2.09 10.61
CA ALA A 62 21.08 1.28 11.41
C ALA A 62 20.31 0.25 12.25
N PHE A 63 19.21 0.66 12.88
CA PHE A 63 18.37 -0.20 13.71
C PHE A 63 17.76 -1.37 12.92
N ILE A 64 17.22 -1.10 11.73
CA ILE A 64 16.63 -2.12 10.86
C ILE A 64 17.68 -3.12 10.39
N ARG A 65 18.89 -2.67 10.03
CA ARG A 65 19.99 -3.58 9.66
C ARG A 65 20.31 -4.57 10.77
N THR A 66 20.40 -4.10 12.01
CA THR A 66 20.63 -4.98 13.17
C THR A 66 19.51 -6.01 13.34
N ILE A 67 18.24 -5.61 13.19
CA ILE A 67 17.11 -6.56 13.27
C ILE A 67 17.19 -7.61 12.15
N ILE A 68 17.47 -7.17 10.92
CA ILE A 68 17.58 -8.07 9.75
C ILE A 68 18.71 -9.07 9.99
N ASP A 69 19.89 -8.61 10.41
CA ASP A 69 21.03 -9.48 10.67
C ASP A 69 20.72 -10.53 11.75
N HIS A 70 19.92 -10.18 12.76
CA HIS A 70 19.51 -11.13 13.81
C HIS A 70 18.46 -12.14 13.35
N GLN A 71 17.53 -11.75 12.48
CA GLN A 71 16.41 -12.60 12.06
C GLN A 71 16.76 -13.45 10.83
N VAL A 72 17.51 -12.89 9.87
CA VAL A 72 17.82 -13.50 8.57
C VAL A 72 19.10 -14.33 8.62
N ALA A 73 20.05 -14.03 9.50
CA ALA A 73 21.23 -14.87 9.65
C ALA A 73 20.81 -16.29 10.09
N LEU A 74 21.41 -17.29 9.44
CA LEU A 74 21.21 -18.72 9.74
C LEU A 74 21.89 -19.08 11.07
N ARG A 75 21.31 -18.60 12.17
CA ARG A 75 21.73 -18.92 13.54
C ARG A 75 20.70 -19.85 14.18
N VAL A 76 21.19 -20.80 14.97
CA VAL A 76 20.35 -21.73 15.73
C VAL A 76 19.43 -20.94 16.65
N GLY A 77 18.10 -21.12 16.51
CA GLY A 77 17.07 -20.39 17.26
C GLY A 77 16.40 -19.23 16.50
N GLY A 78 16.90 -18.84 15.32
CA GLY A 78 16.25 -17.84 14.46
C GLY A 78 15.07 -18.41 13.66
N GLN A 79 14.05 -17.59 13.38
CA GLN A 79 12.87 -18.00 12.61
C GLN A 79 13.24 -18.42 11.17
N SER A 80 14.16 -17.69 10.52
CA SER A 80 14.63 -18.03 9.17
C SER A 80 15.35 -19.39 9.11
N PHE A 81 16.04 -19.80 10.18
CA PHE A 81 16.66 -21.13 10.25
C PHE A 81 15.61 -22.24 10.28
N GLY A 82 14.52 -22.05 11.02
CA GLY A 82 13.41 -23.01 11.08
C GLY A 82 12.78 -23.25 9.72
N TRP A 83 12.49 -22.18 8.98
CA TRP A 83 11.92 -22.27 7.63
C TRP A 83 12.88 -22.81 6.58
N TRP A 84 14.18 -22.53 6.70
CA TRP A 84 15.19 -23.14 5.82
C TRP A 84 15.33 -24.64 6.09
N SER A 85 15.33 -25.06 7.37
CA SER A 85 15.47 -26.47 7.74
C SER A 85 14.21 -27.30 7.46
N ARG A 86 13.02 -26.71 7.64
CA ARG A 86 11.73 -27.35 7.40
C ARG A 86 10.80 -26.32 6.76
N PRO A 87 10.83 -26.17 5.42
CA PRO A 87 9.94 -25.25 4.74
C PRO A 87 8.49 -25.71 4.99
N PRO A 88 7.56 -24.78 5.27
CA PRO A 88 6.16 -25.13 5.55
C PRO A 88 5.36 -25.50 4.29
N VAL A 89 5.98 -25.41 3.11
CA VAL A 89 5.35 -25.67 1.82
C VAL A 89 6.18 -26.69 1.06
N GLU A 90 5.51 -27.72 0.55
CA GLU A 90 6.10 -28.73 -0.32
C GLU A 90 6.19 -28.20 -1.76
N PRO A 91 7.39 -28.16 -2.37
CA PRO A 91 7.55 -27.68 -3.74
C PRO A 91 7.06 -28.72 -4.74
N ILE A 92 5.98 -28.41 -5.47
CA ILE A 92 5.48 -29.28 -6.55
C ILE A 92 6.20 -28.93 -7.86
N ILE A 93 6.95 -29.89 -8.40
CA ILE A 93 7.64 -29.73 -9.69
C ILE A 93 6.78 -30.33 -10.80
N ARG A 94 6.49 -29.52 -11.83
CA ARG A 94 5.74 -29.94 -13.03
C ARG A 94 6.67 -29.93 -14.23
N ILE A 95 6.94 -31.10 -14.78
CA ILE A 95 7.81 -31.27 -15.95
C ILE A 95 6.92 -31.44 -17.18
N PHE A 96 7.17 -30.60 -18.20
CA PHE A 96 6.56 -30.69 -19.52
C PHE A 96 7.64 -31.09 -20.51
N VAL A 97 7.41 -32.17 -21.25
CA VAL A 97 8.34 -32.70 -22.23
C VAL A 97 7.78 -32.41 -23.61
N TYR A 98 8.57 -31.78 -24.47
CA TYR A 98 8.20 -31.55 -25.87
C TYR A 98 8.73 -32.70 -26.72
N ASN A 99 7.83 -33.53 -27.21
CA ASN A 99 8.15 -34.61 -28.14
C ASN A 99 8.36 -34.04 -29.54
N VAL A 100 9.48 -34.38 -30.17
CA VAL A 100 9.78 -33.96 -31.55
C VAL A 100 9.25 -35.04 -32.49
N THR A 101 8.15 -34.77 -33.19
CA THR A 101 7.54 -35.75 -34.12
C THR A 101 8.30 -35.86 -35.44
N ASN A 102 9.09 -34.84 -35.78
CA ASN A 102 9.88 -34.79 -37.00
C ASN A 102 11.38 -34.60 -36.72
N ALA A 103 11.99 -35.61 -36.11
CA ALA A 103 13.42 -35.55 -35.77
C ALA A 103 14.32 -35.71 -37.00
N ASP A 104 14.01 -36.65 -37.90
CA ASP A 104 14.89 -36.98 -39.03
C ASP A 104 14.94 -35.87 -40.10
N GLU A 105 13.81 -35.21 -40.39
CA GLU A 105 13.77 -34.10 -41.36
C GLU A 105 14.39 -32.83 -40.77
N PHE A 106 14.21 -32.60 -39.47
CA PHE A 106 14.88 -31.51 -38.76
C PHE A 106 16.40 -31.65 -38.81
N LEU A 107 16.92 -32.85 -38.54
CA LEU A 107 18.37 -33.09 -38.48
C LEU A 107 19.02 -33.15 -39.87
N ASN A 108 18.35 -33.73 -40.87
CA ASN A 108 18.95 -33.95 -42.18
C ASN A 108 18.61 -32.87 -43.21
N ASN A 109 17.41 -32.29 -43.16
CA ASN A 109 16.92 -31.33 -44.17
C ASN A 109 16.82 -29.89 -43.62
N GLY A 110 17.05 -29.68 -42.32
CA GLY A 110 16.99 -28.35 -41.70
C GLY A 110 15.58 -27.74 -41.67
N THR A 111 14.53 -28.58 -41.74
CA THR A 111 13.13 -28.13 -41.69
C THR A 111 12.71 -27.76 -40.27
N LYS A 112 11.66 -26.95 -40.10
CA LYS A 112 11.25 -26.52 -38.74
C LYS A 112 10.76 -27.72 -37.92
N PRO A 113 11.23 -27.92 -36.68
CA PRO A 113 10.79 -29.03 -35.85
C PRO A 113 9.33 -28.84 -35.41
N ILE A 114 8.58 -29.95 -35.41
CA ILE A 114 7.20 -30.05 -34.91
C ILE A 114 7.25 -30.65 -33.51
N LEU A 115 6.64 -29.95 -32.56
CA LEU A 115 6.69 -30.29 -31.13
C LEU A 115 5.28 -30.59 -30.63
N ASP A 116 5.13 -31.73 -29.96
CA ASP A 116 3.93 -32.11 -29.22
C ASP A 116 4.22 -32.06 -27.72
N GLU A 117 3.39 -31.34 -26.97
CA GLU A 117 3.54 -31.21 -25.51
C GLU A 117 3.02 -32.47 -24.81
N LEU A 118 3.89 -33.09 -24.01
CA LEU A 118 3.57 -34.22 -23.14
C LEU A 118 3.75 -33.82 -21.67
N GLY A 119 2.68 -33.87 -20.89
CA GLY A 119 2.74 -33.59 -19.46
C GLY A 119 1.42 -33.08 -18.89
N PRO A 120 1.39 -32.77 -17.58
CA PRO A 120 2.54 -32.63 -16.68
C PRO A 120 2.95 -33.92 -15.97
N TYR A 121 4.26 -34.20 -15.90
CA TYR A 121 4.83 -35.17 -14.96
C TYR A 121 5.10 -34.47 -13.63
N VAL A 122 4.34 -34.83 -12.60
CA VAL A 122 4.32 -34.15 -11.30
C VAL A 122 5.16 -34.92 -10.29
N TYR A 123 6.14 -34.24 -9.69
CA TYR A 123 6.90 -34.71 -8.54
C TYR A 123 6.59 -33.83 -7.34
N VAL A 124 6.29 -34.47 -6.20
CA VAL A 124 6.01 -33.85 -4.89
C VAL A 124 7.16 -34.20 -3.96
#